data_AF-A0A158I604-F1
#
_entry.id   AF-A0A158I604-F1
#
_cell.length_a   1.000
_cell.length_b   1.000
_cell.length_c   1.000
_cell.angle_alpha   90.00
_cell.angle_beta   90.00
_cell.angle_gamma   90.00
#
_symmetry.space_group_name_H-M   'P 1'
#
loop_
_entity.id
_entity.type
_entity.pdbx_description
1 polymer ?
#
loop_
_entity_poly.entity_id
_entity_poly.type
_entity_poly.pdbx_seq_one_letter_code
_entity_poly.pdbx_strand_id
1 'polypeptide(L)' 'MTCRKCLRFPVPTSNYDEVAINVTMQSELYRCRTCGQLIQIFALERGIHYLSPDEAKSQFPDVDL' A
#
# COMPACT_ATOMS: atom_id res chain seq x y z
N MET A 1 -12.62 -2.14 7.17
CA MET A 1 -12.32 -2.44 5.74
C MET A 1 -13.46 -3.24 5.13
N THR A 2 -13.89 -2.91 3.92
CA THR A 2 -14.99 -3.60 3.20
C THR A 2 -14.56 -4.26 1.88
N CYS A 3 -13.35 -3.98 1.37
CA CYS A 3 -12.88 -4.54 0.11
C CYS A 3 -12.34 -5.96 0.27
N ARG A 4 -13.06 -6.95 -0.28
CA ARG A 4 -12.67 -8.36 -0.26
C ARG A 4 -11.36 -8.66 -1.00
N LYS A 5 -10.98 -7.80 -1.96
CA LYS A 5 -9.70 -7.93 -2.66
C LYS A 5 -8.56 -7.64 -1.70
N CYS A 6 -8.59 -6.48 -1.03
CA CYS A 6 -7.55 -6.04 -0.09
C CYS A 6 -7.28 -7.07 1.02
N LEU A 7 -8.31 -7.78 1.50
CA LEU A 7 -8.15 -8.86 2.48
C LEU A 7 -7.32 -10.06 2.00
N ARG A 8 -7.14 -10.21 0.68
CA ARG A 8 -6.30 -11.26 0.09
C ARG A 8 -4.86 -10.80 -0.11
N PHE A 9 -4.53 -9.53 0.12
CA PHE A 9 -3.14 -9.06 0.04
C PHE A 9 -2.30 -9.78 1.13
N PRO A 10 -1.04 -10.15 0.87
CA PRO A 10 -0.19 -9.86 -0.30
C PRO A 10 -0.25 -11.04 -1.27
N VAL A 11 -1.08 -10.92 -2.31
CA VAL A 11 -1.09 -11.86 -3.43
C VAL A 11 -0.66 -11.12 -4.69
N PRO A 12 0.27 -11.67 -5.49
CA PRO A 12 0.68 -11.08 -6.75
C PRO A 12 -0.50 -11.20 -7.73
N THR A 13 -1.39 -10.22 -7.67
CA THR A 13 -2.56 -10.14 -8.55
C THR A 13 -2.59 -8.75 -9.15
N SER A 14 -3.02 -8.65 -10.40
CA SER A 14 -3.14 -7.37 -11.15
C SER A 14 -4.17 -6.38 -10.57
N ASN A 15 -4.64 -6.59 -9.33
CA ASN A 15 -5.58 -5.71 -8.64
C ASN A 15 -4.87 -4.64 -7.80
N TYR A 16 -3.54 -4.65 -7.74
CA TYR A 16 -2.73 -3.72 -6.97
C TYR A 16 -1.69 -3.06 -7.89
N ASP A 17 -1.62 -1.73 -7.84
CA ASP A 17 -0.50 -0.97 -8.37
C ASP A 17 0.51 -0.73 -7.27
N GLU A 18 1.78 -0.96 -7.55
CA GLU A 18 2.85 -0.36 -6.75
C GLU A 18 2.88 1.14 -7.08
N VAL A 19 2.73 1.96 -6.05
CA VAL A 19 2.70 3.42 -6.19
C VAL A 19 4.05 4.00 -5.83
N ALA A 20 4.68 3.47 -4.78
CA ALA A 20 5.90 4.05 -4.25
C ALA A 20 6.68 3.08 -3.38
N ILE A 21 7.95 3.38 -3.19
CA ILE A 21 8.85 2.64 -2.31
C ILE A 21 9.50 3.65 -1.36
N ASN A 22 9.35 3.41 -0.06
CA ASN A 22 10.07 4.12 0.98
C ASN A 22 11.26 3.26 1.41
N VAL A 23 12.43 3.57 0.87
CA VAL A 23 13.68 2.87 1.16
C VAL A 23 14.13 3.03 2.61
N THR A 24 13.80 4.16 3.25
CA THR A 24 14.16 4.44 4.66
C THR A 24 13.43 3.49 5.61
N MET A 25 12.14 3.28 5.38
CA MET A 25 11.31 2.35 6.16
C MET A 25 11.34 0.91 5.61
N GLN A 26 12.06 0.69 4.50
CA GLN A 26 12.04 -0.56 3.72
C GLN A 26 10.62 -1.05 3.48
N SER A 27 9.75 -0.14 3.03
CA SER A 27 8.34 -0.41 2.84
C SER A 27 7.88 0.02 1.45
N GLU A 28 6.96 -0.74 0.88
CA GLU A 28 6.37 -0.48 -0.43
C GLU A 28 4.90 -0.09 -0.24
N LEU A 29 4.43 0.88 -1.02
CA LEU A 29 3.06 1.34 -1.03
C LEU A 29 2.35 0.80 -2.26
N TYR A 30 1.25 0.11 -2.03
CA TYR A 30 0.36 -0.41 -3.05
C TYR A 30 -0.99 0.29 -3.00
N ARG A 31 -1.58 0.51 -4.17
CA ARG A 31 -2.96 0.99 -4.31
C ARG A 31 -3.82 -0.09 -4.92
N CYS A 32 -4.93 -0.42 -4.25
CA CYS A 32 -5.91 -1.32 -4.81
C CYS A 32 -6.65 -0.63 -5.97
N ARG A 33 -6.56 -1.17 -7.18
CA ARG A 33 -7.26 -0.66 -8.37
C ARG A 33 -8.79 -0.74 -8.23
N THR A 34 -9.30 -1.65 -7.41
CA THR A 34 -10.75 -1.87 -7.27
C THR A 34 -11.44 -0.84 -6.37
N CYS A 35 -10.80 -0.42 -5.28
CA CYS A 35 -11.42 0.46 -4.29
C CYS A 35 -10.56 1.67 -3.91
N GLY A 36 -9.38 1.83 -4.51
CA GLY A 36 -8.46 2.93 -4.24
C GLY A 36 -7.71 2.85 -2.91
N GLN A 37 -7.90 1.78 -2.11
CA GLN A 37 -7.27 1.62 -0.80
C GLN A 37 -5.74 1.59 -0.92
N LEU A 38 -5.07 2.34 -0.05
CA LEU A 38 -3.62 2.32 0.08
C LEU A 38 -3.20 1.27 1.11
N ILE A 39 -2.21 0.48 0.74
CA ILE A 39 -1.71 -0.68 1.48
C ILE A 39 -0.20 -0.56 1.51
N GLN A 40 0.36 -0.35 2.67
CA GLN A 40 1.80 -0.37 2.90
C GLN A 40 2.21 -1.78 3.32
N ILE A 41 3.30 -2.28 2.74
CA ILE A 41 3.94 -3.52 3.15
C ILE A 41 5.39 -3.25 3.54
N PHE A 42 5.80 -3.78 4.68
CA PHE A 42 7.19 -3.73 5.12
C PHE A 42 7.93 -4.95 4.55
N ALA A 43 8.99 -4.73 3.77
CA ALA A 43 9.72 -5.79 3.07
C ALA A 43 10.29 -6.84 4.04
N LEU A 44 10.74 -6.41 5.21
CA LEU A 44 11.33 -7.26 6.25
C LEU A 44 10.29 -8.06 7.05
N GLU A 45 9.21 -7.40 7.46
CA GLU A 45 8.23 -7.99 8.39
C GLU A 45 7.02 -8.62 7.67
N ARG A 46 6.85 -8.34 6.37
CA ARG A 46 5.62 -8.63 5.60
C ARG A 46 4.34 -8.16 6.31
N GLY A 47 4.48 -7.18 7.21
CA GLY A 47 3.38 -6.55 7.91
C GLY A 47 2.57 -5.71 6.94
N ILE A 48 1.25 -5.90 6.93
CA ILE A 48 0.34 -5.18 6.03
C ILE A 48 -0.34 -4.08 6.84
N HIS A 49 -0.12 -2.84 6.43
CA HIS A 49 -0.74 -1.67 7.02
C HIS A 49 -1.64 -1.01 5.99
N TYR A 50 -2.85 -0.65 6.42
CA TYR A 50 -3.81 0.04 5.57
C TYR A 50 -3.75 1.51 5.91
N LEU A 51 -3.33 2.31 4.94
CA LEU A 51 -3.13 3.75 5.15
C LEU A 51 -4.31 4.54 4.61
N SER A 52 -4.63 5.62 5.30
CA SER A 52 -5.44 6.71 4.76
C SER A 52 -4.58 7.54 3.77
N PRO A 53 -5.20 8.32 2.87
CA PRO A 53 -4.46 9.18 1.93
C PRO A 53 -3.49 10.14 2.63
N ASP A 54 -3.92 10.75 3.73
CA ASP A 54 -3.09 11.66 4.54
C ASP A 54 -1.88 10.96 5.17
N GLU A 55 -2.08 9.74 5.69
CA GLU A 55 -0.99 8.93 6.27
C GLU A 55 0.00 8.50 5.19
N ALA A 56 -0.50 8.14 4.01
CA ALA A 56 0.35 7.78 2.88
C ALA A 56 1.15 8.98 2.39
N LYS A 57 0.58 10.20 2.33
CA LYS A 57 1.33 11.42 1.98
C LYS A 57 2.42 11.75 3.01
N SER A 58 2.15 11.53 4.30
CA SER A 58 3.13 11.75 5.37
C SER A 58 4.31 10.77 5.27
N GLN A 59 4.04 9.50 4.98
CA GLN A 59 5.06 8.45 4.90
C GLN A 59 5.73 8.34 3.51
N PHE A 60 5.07 8.82 2.46
CA PHE A 60 5.54 8.80 1.08
C PHE A 60 5.35 10.19 0.46
N PRO A 61 6.15 11.19 0.87
CA PRO A 61 6.00 12.58 0.45
C PRO A 61 6.32 12.82 -1.03
N ASP A 62 7.01 11.87 -1.68
CA ASP A 62 7.40 11.96 -3.09
C ASP A 62 6.29 11.51 -4.05
N VAL A 63 5.12 11.14 -3.53
CA VAL A 63 4.04 10.52 -4.31
C VAL A 63 2.88 11.49 -4.46
N ASP A 64 2.56 11.81 -5.70
CA ASP A 64 1.34 12.55 -6.05
C ASP A 64 0.13 11.60 -5.96
N LEU A 65 -0.41 11.47 -4.73
CA LEU A 65 -1.57 10.64 -4.35
C LEU A 65 -2.91 11.39 -4.45
#